data_AF-A0A962NYF5-F1
#
_entry.id   AF-A0A962NYF5-F1
#
_cell.length_a   1.000
_cell.length_b   1.000
_cell.length_c   1.000
_cell.angle_alpha   90.00
_cell.angle_beta   90.00
_cell.angle_gamma   90.00
#
_symmetry.space_group_name_H-M   'P 1'
#
loop_
_entity.id
_entity.type
_entity.pdbx_description
1 polymer ?
#
loop_
_entity_poly.entity_id
_entity_poly.type
_entity_poly.pdbx_seq_one_letter_code
_entity_poly.pdbx_strand_id
1 'polypeptide(L)'
;SPVEIVDINFFGCLLKYEKVVFTVQEYARNLILCLPDSMLRIEVLVFERGEGWMRCLFKHGSFVIAEEFNKLLKDRDYCHELPKLGTRPYGEI
;
A
#
# COMPACT_ATOMS: atom_id res chain seq x y z
N SER A 1 -4.51 9.76 8.14
CA SER A 1 -5.86 9.16 8.06
C SER A 1 -5.73 7.67 7.95
N PRO A 2 -6.66 6.88 8.53
CA PRO A 2 -6.71 5.45 8.27
C PRO A 2 -6.95 5.20 6.77
N VAL A 3 -6.31 4.16 6.24
CA VAL A 3 -6.47 3.67 4.87
C VAL A 3 -6.61 2.15 4.94
N GLU A 4 -7.32 1.58 3.98
CA GLU A 4 -7.46 0.12 3.83
C GLU A 4 -6.53 -0.35 2.72
N ILE A 5 -5.76 -1.42 2.97
CA ILE A 5 -4.93 -2.07 1.95
C ILE A 5 -5.81 -3.13 1.27
N VAL A 6 -6.18 -2.90 0.01
CA VAL A 6 -7.05 -3.81 -0.75
C VAL A 6 -6.27 -4.90 -1.45
N ASP A 7 -5.08 -4.57 -1.94
CA ASP A 7 -4.16 -5.48 -2.61
C ASP A 7 -2.73 -5.05 -2.30
N ILE A 8 -1.83 -6.00 -2.13
CA ILE A 8 -0.44 -5.74 -1.74
C ILE A 8 0.48 -6.84 -2.24
N ASN A 9 1.65 -6.44 -2.70
CA ASN A 9 2.75 -7.35 -3.01
C ASN A 9 4.08 -6.72 -2.61
N PHE A 10 5.19 -7.36 -2.94
CA PHE A 10 6.51 -6.87 -2.59
C PHE A 10 6.87 -5.50 -3.19
N PHE A 11 6.24 -5.10 -4.30
CA PHE A 11 6.56 -3.87 -5.04
C PHE A 11 5.61 -2.72 -4.75
N GLY A 12 4.37 -2.98 -4.32
CA GLY A 12 3.39 -1.93 -4.12
C GLY A 12 2.07 -2.42 -3.55
N CYS A 13 1.14 -1.47 -3.40
CA CYS A 13 -0.20 -1.73 -2.90
C CYS A 13 -1.28 -0.85 -3.57
N LEU A 14 -2.52 -1.32 -3.49
CA LEU A 14 -3.72 -0.56 -3.74
C LEU A 14 -4.34 -0.17 -2.40
N LEU A 15 -4.50 1.13 -2.17
CA LEU A 15 -5.09 1.68 -0.97
C LEU A 15 -6.49 2.23 -1.28
N LYS A 16 -7.42 2.02 -0.34
CA LYS A 16 -8.72 2.70 -0.29
C LYS A 16 -8.78 3.66 0.89
N TYR A 17 -9.51 4.75 0.72
CA TYR A 17 -9.70 5.78 1.73
C TYR A 17 -11.04 6.50 1.56
N GLU A 18 -11.66 6.91 2.67
CA GLU A 18 -12.92 7.68 2.63
C GLU A 18 -12.66 9.18 2.47
N LYS A 19 -11.65 9.72 3.17
CA LYS A 19 -11.26 11.14 3.12
C LYS A 19 -9.75 11.28 3.20
N VAL A 20 -9.16 11.79 2.13
CA VAL A 20 -7.77 12.27 2.14
C VAL A 20 -7.77 13.67 2.70
N VAL A 21 -7.12 13.87 3.84
CA VAL A 21 -7.01 15.20 4.49
C VAL A 21 -5.80 15.98 3.94
N PHE A 22 -5.22 15.52 2.84
CA PHE A 22 -4.05 16.11 2.22
C PHE A 22 -4.20 16.17 0.71
N THR A 23 -3.78 17.28 0.13
CA THR A 23 -3.62 17.41 -1.31
C THR A 23 -2.42 16.56 -1.70
N VAL A 24 -2.67 15.33 -2.15
CA VAL A 24 -1.67 14.53 -2.86
C VAL A 24 -1.37 15.34 -4.13
N GLN A 25 -0.35 16.19 -4.11
CA GLN A 25 0.20 16.73 -5.36
C GLN A 25 0.55 15.54 -6.25
N GLU A 26 0.42 15.68 -7.57
CA GLU A 26 0.99 14.70 -8.49
C GLU A 26 2.44 14.42 -8.03
N TYR A 27 2.77 13.15 -7.84
CA TYR A 27 4.04 12.72 -7.24
C TYR A 27 4.24 13.13 -5.77
N ALA A 28 3.22 12.98 -4.92
CA ALA A 28 3.38 13.13 -3.47
C ALA A 28 4.49 12.18 -2.98
N ARG A 29 5.66 12.78 -2.74
CA ARG A 29 6.83 12.13 -2.17
C ARG A 29 6.64 12.09 -0.66
N ASN A 30 7.20 11.07 -0.02
CA ASN A 30 7.31 10.93 1.44
C ASN A 30 6.02 10.50 2.16
N LEU A 31 5.17 9.70 1.51
CA LEU A 31 4.14 8.96 2.24
C LEU A 31 4.80 7.77 2.94
N ILE A 32 4.41 7.54 4.19
CA ILE A 32 4.87 6.39 4.97
C ILE A 32 3.66 5.53 5.29
N LEU A 33 3.70 4.28 4.84
CA LEU A 33 2.75 3.26 5.26
C LEU A 33 3.20 2.70 6.61
N CYS A 34 2.38 2.93 7.63
CA CYS A 34 2.56 2.38 8.97
C CYS A 34 1.58 1.22 9.16
N LEU A 35 2.08 0.06 9.53
CA LEU A 35 1.26 -1.09 9.88
C LEU A 35 0.92 -1.02 11.38
N PRO A 36 -0.33 -1.27 11.80
CA PRO A 36 -0.77 -1.03 13.18
C PRO A 36 -0.01 -1.86 14.22
N ASP A 37 0.33 -3.11 13.88
CA ASP A 37 0.97 -4.07 14.80
C ASP A 37 2.46 -4.29 14.49
N SER A 38 3.07 -3.42 13.68
CA SER A 38 4.46 -3.53 13.30
C SER A 38 5.17 -2.19 13.34
N MET A 39 6.43 -2.21 13.78
CA MET A 39 7.32 -1.05 13.71
C MET A 39 7.77 -0.73 12.28
N LEU A 40 7.36 -1.56 11.30
CA LEU A 40 7.67 -1.38 9.90
C LEU A 40 7.03 -0.10 9.35
N ARG A 41 7.89 0.77 8.82
CA ARG A 41 7.53 2.02 8.16
C ARG A 41 8.04 1.95 6.74
N ILE A 42 7.14 1.87 5.78
CA ILE A 42 7.50 1.69 4.38
C ILE A 42 7.23 2.99 3.64
N GLU A 43 8.26 3.56 3.01
CA GLU A 43 8.07 4.70 2.14
C GLU A 43 7.30 4.27 0.89
N VAL A 44 6.33 5.09 0.49
CA VAL A 44 5.54 4.86 -0.72
C VAL A 44 5.59 6.05 -1.68
N LEU A 45 5.55 5.72 -2.96
CA LEU A 45 5.36 6.65 -4.06
C LEU A 45 3.97 6.43 -4.66
N VAL A 46 3.12 7.45 -4.62
CA VAL A 46 1.85 7.42 -5.35
C VAL A 46 2.12 7.68 -6.83
N PHE A 47 1.70 6.75 -7.69
CA PHE A 47 1.85 6.92 -9.15
C PHE A 47 0.51 7.00 -9.90
N GLU A 48 -0.60 6.58 -9.27
CA GLU A 48 -1.94 6.68 -9.85
C GLU A 48 -2.97 6.84 -8.72
N ARG A 49 -4.03 7.61 -8.95
CA ARG A 49 -5.13 7.79 -8.00
C ARG A 49 -6.45 8.05 -8.71
N GLY A 50 -7.55 7.74 -8.04
CA GLY A 50 -8.89 8.16 -8.42
C GLY A 50 -9.73 8.49 -7.18
N GLU A 51 -11.04 8.46 -7.33
CA GLU A 51 -11.95 8.75 -6.22
C GLU A 51 -11.90 7.64 -5.17
N GLY A 52 -11.41 7.96 -3.97
CA GLY A 52 -11.37 7.02 -2.85
C GLY A 52 -10.30 5.93 -2.93
N TRP A 53 -9.38 5.96 -3.91
CA TRP A 53 -8.31 4.97 -4.04
C TRP A 53 -7.01 5.57 -4.59
N MET A 54 -5.88 4.94 -4.24
CA MET A 54 -4.57 5.23 -4.82
C MET A 54 -3.70 3.98 -4.98
N ARG A 55 -2.85 3.99 -6.00
CA ARG A 55 -1.82 2.97 -6.22
C ARG A 55 -0.46 3.50 -5.85
N CYS A 56 0.24 2.68 -5.09
CA CYS A 56 1.50 3.03 -4.45
C CYS A 56 2.59 2.02 -4.82
N LEU A 57 3.80 2.52 -5.01
CA LEU A 57 5.01 1.69 -5.11
C LEU A 57 5.83 1.83 -3.82
N PHE A 58 6.36 0.72 -3.31
CA PHE A 58 7.24 0.70 -2.16
C PHE A 58 8.64 1.15 -2.52
N LYS A 59 9.19 2.07 -1.72
CA LYS A 59 10.59 2.44 -1.71
C LYS A 59 11.23 1.77 -0.52
N HIS A 60 11.81 0.60 -0.74
CA HIS A 60 12.38 -0.18 0.36
C HIS A 60 13.54 0.52 1.06
N GLY A 61 14.41 1.22 0.32
CA GLY A 61 15.50 2.07 0.86
C GLY A 61 16.59 1.34 1.67
N SER A 62 16.32 0.12 2.14
CA SER A 62 17.13 -0.72 3.00
C SER A 62 16.77 -2.19 2.74
N PHE A 63 17.79 -3.03 2.57
CA PHE A 63 17.61 -4.46 2.38
C PHE A 63 16.92 -5.11 3.60
N VAL A 64 17.24 -4.66 4.81
CA VAL A 64 16.66 -5.18 6.06
C VAL A 64 15.15 -4.92 6.10
N ILE A 65 14.71 -3.72 5.74
CA ILE A 65 13.29 -3.35 5.68
C ILE A 65 12.56 -4.21 4.65
N ALA A 66 13.18 -4.41 3.49
CA ALA A 66 12.62 -5.24 2.42
C ALA A 66 12.44 -6.70 2.86
N GLU A 67 13.43 -7.28 3.55
CA GLU A 67 13.34 -8.66 4.04
C GLU A 67 12.25 -8.83 5.11
N GLU A 68 12.18 -7.91 6.08
CA GLU A 68 11.13 -7.95 7.11
C GLU A 68 9.74 -7.80 6.49
N PHE A 69 9.59 -6.91 5.51
CA PHE A 69 8.34 -6.78 4.77
C PHE A 69 7.98 -8.07 4.01
N ASN A 70 8.95 -8.70 3.36
CA ASN A 70 8.74 -9.96 2.65
C ASN A 70 8.36 -11.11 3.60
N LYS A 71 8.85 -11.11 4.83
CA LYS A 71 8.41 -12.07 5.87
C LYS A 71 6.94 -11.84 6.24
N LEU A 72 6.56 -10.58 6.48
CA LEU A 72 5.17 -10.22 6.77
C LEU A 72 4.21 -10.59 5.64
N LEU A 73 4.59 -10.36 4.38
CA LEU A 73 3.76 -10.75 3.22
C LEU A 73 3.51 -12.26 3.12
N LYS A 74 4.42 -13.08 3.68
CA LYS A 74 4.30 -14.54 3.70
C LYS A 74 3.59 -15.05 4.95
N ASP A 75 3.39 -14.20 5.95
CA ASP A 75 2.67 -14.53 7.16
C ASP A 75 1.17 -14.59 6.85
N ARG A 76 0.60 -15.80 6.93
CA ARG A 76 -0.80 -16.04 6.62
C ARG A 76 -1.76 -15.53 7.68
N ASP A 77 -1.27 -15.26 8.89
CA ASP A 77 -2.06 -14.66 9.95
C ASP A 77 -2.17 -13.14 9.76
N TYR A 78 -1.25 -12.55 8.97
CA TYR A 78 -1.20 -11.12 8.69
C TYR A 78 -1.68 -10.74 7.28
N CYS A 79 -1.41 -11.59 6.29
CA CYS A 79 -1.76 -11.39 4.89
C CYS A 79 -2.52 -12.62 4.38
N HIS A 80 -3.80 -12.43 4.06
CA HIS A 80 -4.62 -13.49 3.49
C HIS A 80 -4.63 -13.37 1.97
N GLU A 81 -4.36 -14.49 1.27
CA GLU A 81 -4.49 -14.55 -0.18
C GLU A 81 -5.95 -14.31 -0.56
N LEU A 82 -6.21 -13.24 -1.32
CA LEU A 82 -7.51 -13.08 -1.97
C LEU A 82 -7.64 -14.15 -3.07
N PRO A 83 -8.81 -14.80 -3.22
CA PRO A 83 -9.06 -15.66 -4.37
C PRO A 83 -8.79 -14.83 -5.62
N LYS A 84 -7.98 -15.35 -6.56
CA LYS A 84 -7.54 -14.63 -7.78
C LYS A 84 -8.74 -14.07 -8.54
N LEU A 85 -9.18 -12.86 -8.21
CA LEU A 85 -10.20 -12.16 -8.95
C LEU A 85 -9.48 -11.54 -10.14
N GLY A 86 -9.78 -12.05 -11.34
CA GLY A 86 -9.23 -11.58 -12.62
C GLY A 86 -9.57 -10.13 -12.97
N THR A 87 -10.17 -9.39 -12.05
CA THR A 87 -10.44 -7.96 -12.14
C THR A 87 -9.74 -7.28 -10.98
N ARG A 88 -8.55 -6.71 -11.26
CA ARG A 88 -8.00 -5.66 -10.42
C ARG A 88 -9.10 -4.60 -10.30
N PRO A 89 -9.40 -4.05 -9.10
CA PRO A 89 -10.23 -2.87 -9.01
C PRO A 89 -9.49 -1.76 -9.76
N TYR A 90 -9.82 -1.57 -11.02
CA TYR A 90 -9.78 -0.24 -11.60
C TYR A 90 -10.88 0.47 -10.85
N GLY A 91 -10.52 1.45 -10.02
CA GLY A 91 -11.58 2.25 -9.43
C GLY A 91 -12.43 2.77 -10.57
N GLU A 92 -13.72 2.53 -10.46
CA GLU A 92 -14.68 2.91 -11.49
C GLU A 92 -14.50 4.41 -11.78
N ILE A 93 -14.47 4.74 -13.07
CA ILE A 93 -14.30 6.11 -13.59
C ILE A 93 -15.59 6.88 -13.42
#